data_AF-A0A813KF53-F1
#
_entry.id   AF-A0A813KF53-F1
#
_cell.length_a   1.000
_cell.length_b   1.000
_cell.length_c   1.000
_cell.angle_alpha   90.00
_cell.angle_beta   90.00
_cell.angle_gamma   90.00
#
_symmetry.space_group_name_H-M   'P 1'
#
loop_
_entity.id
_entity.type
_entity.pdbx_description
1 polymer ?
#
loop_
_entity_poly.entity_id
_entity_poly.type
_entity_poly.pdbx_seq_one_letter_code
_entity_poly.pdbx_strand_id
1 'polypeptide(L)'
;MSDDEAVEGVVCWSSWEILHEERLVLLEPGRLFFSRELRGIDSHVSKMFEPVKREPAWENHCVRVAFLHLGRALSKRVGHEGTARCSGVVRMYISHAPCIACAASVAQFVRFFPAVRLVIDFDSSQSAKRRLADAERPVVSERT
;
A
#
# COMPACT_ATOMS: atom_id res chain seq x y z
N MET A 1 -20.63 -19.13 -2.60
CA MET A 1 -19.62 -18.15 -2.15
C MET A 1 -19.89 -16.88 -2.92
N SER A 2 -20.43 -15.88 -2.24
CA SER A 2 -20.60 -14.54 -2.80
C SER A 2 -19.23 -13.88 -2.95
N ASP A 3 -19.02 -13.13 -4.03
CA ASP A 3 -17.76 -12.44 -4.34
C ASP A 3 -17.27 -11.48 -3.22
N ASP A 4 -18.12 -11.13 -2.26
CA ASP A 4 -17.81 -10.26 -1.12
C ASP A 4 -16.79 -10.84 -0.13
N GLU A 5 -16.73 -12.16 0.08
CA GLU A 5 -15.77 -12.76 1.03
C GLU A 5 -14.32 -12.72 0.52
N ALA A 6 -14.10 -12.49 -0.78
CA ALA A 6 -12.76 -12.48 -1.38
C ALA A 6 -11.95 -11.21 -1.06
N VAL A 7 -12.60 -10.12 -0.63
CA VAL A 7 -11.94 -8.81 -0.40
C VAL A 7 -11.53 -8.63 1.07
N GLU A 8 -12.15 -9.34 2.02
CA GLU A 8 -11.91 -9.21 3.47
C GLU A 8 -10.53 -9.73 3.95
N GLY A 9 -9.77 -10.41 3.09
CA GLY A 9 -8.45 -10.97 3.43
C GLY A 9 -7.22 -10.25 2.85
N VAL A 10 -7.40 -9.19 2.06
CA VAL A 10 -6.28 -8.54 1.37
C VAL A 10 -5.61 -7.50 2.28
N VAL A 11 -4.34 -7.77 2.63
CA VAL A 11 -3.51 -6.91 3.47
C VAL A 11 -2.31 -6.41 2.68
N CYS A 12 -1.90 -5.18 2.97
CA CYS A 12 -0.69 -4.58 2.45
C CYS A 12 0.24 -4.22 3.61
N TRP A 13 1.44 -4.78 3.61
CA TRP A 13 2.53 -4.24 4.40
C TRP A 13 3.20 -3.11 3.62
N SER A 14 3.58 -2.02 4.30
CA SER A 14 4.30 -0.92 3.68
C SER A 14 5.33 -0.32 4.65
N SER A 15 6.49 0.05 4.12
CA SER A 15 7.51 0.83 4.81
C SER A 15 7.96 1.98 3.92
N TRP A 16 8.46 3.06 4.52
CA TRP A 16 8.98 4.18 3.76
C TRP A 16 10.04 4.97 4.52
N GLU A 17 10.90 5.58 3.74
CA GLU A 17 11.89 6.56 4.16
C GLU A 17 11.84 7.70 3.15
N ILE A 18 11.32 8.84 3.59
CA ILE A 18 11.03 9.99 2.72
C ILE A 18 11.81 11.21 3.19
N LEU A 19 12.50 11.81 2.24
CA LEU A 19 13.21 13.05 2.39
C LEU A 19 12.46 14.18 1.69
N HIS A 20 12.61 15.41 2.18
CA HIS A 20 12.21 16.64 1.50
C HIS A 20 13.41 17.57 1.53
N GLU A 21 13.92 17.94 0.34
CA GLU A 21 15.13 18.77 0.22
C GLU A 21 16.29 18.22 1.09
N GLU A 22 16.58 16.93 0.92
CA GLU A 22 17.65 16.18 1.61
C GLU A 22 17.47 15.98 3.13
N ARG A 23 16.38 16.49 3.72
CA ARG A 23 16.05 16.26 5.12
C ARG A 23 15.05 15.11 5.27
N LEU A 24 15.34 14.15 6.14
CA LEU A 24 14.39 13.10 6.52
C LEU A 24 13.15 13.74 7.17
N VAL A 25 11.98 13.56 6.57
CA VAL A 25 10.70 14.08 7.08
C VAL A 25 9.77 12.99 7.57
N LEU A 26 9.90 11.77 7.03
CA LEU A 26 9.03 10.66 7.41
C LEU A 26 9.77 9.33 7.30
N LEU A 27 9.69 8.56 8.38
CA LEU A 27 10.20 7.20 8.49
C LEU A 27 9.09 6.30 9.04
N GLU A 28 8.83 5.20 8.36
CA GLU A 28 7.95 4.12 8.83
C GLU A 28 8.66 2.78 8.53
N PRO A 29 9.17 2.07 9.55
CA PRO A 29 9.89 0.82 9.34
C PRO A 29 9.00 -0.31 8.82
N GLY A 30 7.68 -0.23 9.02
CA GLY A 30 6.75 -1.22 8.52
C GLY A 30 5.38 -1.12 9.19
N ARG A 31 4.33 -1.06 8.38
CA ARG A 31 2.93 -0.98 8.83
C ARG A 31 2.01 -1.83 7.96
N LEU A 32 1.06 -2.50 8.59
CA LEU A 32 0.00 -3.22 7.90
C LEU A 32 -1.20 -2.30 7.63
N PHE A 33 -1.73 -2.43 6.43
CA PHE A 33 -2.91 -1.76 5.92
C PHE A 33 -3.94 -2.78 5.47
N PHE A 34 -5.17 -2.57 5.90
CA PHE A 34 -6.32 -3.39 5.57
C PHE A 34 -7.29 -2.56 4.74
N SER A 35 -8.15 -3.25 3.99
CA SER A 35 -9.25 -2.58 3.30
C SER A 35 -10.22 -2.01 4.34
N ARG A 36 -10.31 -0.68 4.41
CA ARG A 36 -11.18 0.02 5.37
C ARG A 36 -11.41 1.46 4.97
N GLU A 37 -12.55 2.00 5.38
CA GLU A 37 -12.82 3.42 5.24
C GLU A 37 -11.87 4.25 6.14
N LEU A 38 -11.28 5.30 5.56
CA LEU A 38 -10.46 6.24 6.31
C LEU A 38 -11.26 7.50 6.64
N ARG A 39 -11.45 7.76 7.92
CA ARG A 39 -12.12 8.97 8.42
C ARG A 39 -11.14 10.15 8.54
N GLY A 40 -11.63 11.35 8.27
CA GLY A 40 -10.87 12.59 8.47
C GLY A 40 -9.65 12.70 7.54
N ILE A 41 -9.76 12.18 6.33
CA ILE A 41 -8.78 12.45 5.27
C ILE A 41 -9.07 13.83 4.69
N ASP A 42 -8.00 14.61 4.59
CA ASP A 42 -8.04 15.94 4.00
C ASP A 42 -8.53 15.87 2.54
N SER A 43 -9.36 16.84 2.13
CA SER A 43 -9.99 16.80 0.81
C SER A 43 -9.00 16.90 -0.35
N HIS A 44 -7.86 17.57 -0.17
CA HIS A 44 -6.81 17.63 -1.18
C HIS A 44 -6.15 16.26 -1.32
N VAL A 45 -5.80 15.62 -0.19
CA VAL A 45 -5.23 14.26 -0.20
C VAL A 45 -6.19 13.23 -0.80
N SER A 46 -7.49 13.35 -0.51
CA SER A 46 -8.51 12.47 -1.12
C SER A 46 -8.55 12.61 -2.64
N LYS A 47 -8.39 13.83 -3.18
CA LYS A 47 -8.33 14.10 -4.63
C LYS A 47 -7.05 13.60 -5.29
N MET A 48 -5.95 13.47 -4.54
CA MET A 48 -4.71 12.87 -5.07
C MET A 48 -4.92 11.38 -5.39
N PHE A 49 -5.77 10.69 -4.62
CA PHE A 49 -5.97 9.25 -4.72
C PHE A 49 -7.45 8.92 -4.93
N GLU A 50 -8.02 9.37 -6.04
CA GLU A 50 -9.41 9.10 -6.39
C GLU A 50 -9.62 7.63 -6.77
N PRO A 51 -10.71 6.98 -6.32
CA PRO A 51 -11.02 5.62 -6.70
C PRO A 51 -11.36 5.52 -8.20
N VAL A 52 -10.92 4.42 -8.85
CA VAL A 52 -11.11 4.21 -10.30
C VAL A 52 -12.42 3.52 -10.67
N LYS A 53 -13.20 3.07 -9.69
CA LYS A 53 -14.59 2.57 -9.88
C LYS A 53 -15.47 3.06 -8.72
N ARG A 54 -16.73 3.40 -9.02
CA ARG A 54 -17.71 3.97 -8.09
C ARG A 54 -18.52 2.92 -7.29
N GLU A 55 -18.10 1.65 -7.30
CA GLU A 55 -18.75 0.64 -6.47
C GLU A 55 -18.20 0.73 -5.04
N PRO A 56 -19.05 0.96 -4.01
CA PRO A 56 -18.61 1.32 -2.66
C PRO A 56 -17.65 0.31 -2.01
N ALA A 57 -17.81 -0.98 -2.32
CA ALA A 57 -16.97 -2.05 -1.78
C ALA A 57 -15.50 -1.94 -2.21
N TRP A 58 -15.20 -1.25 -3.31
CA TRP A 58 -13.87 -1.24 -3.93
C TRP A 58 -13.14 0.10 -3.81
N GLU A 59 -13.70 1.05 -3.08
CA GLU A 59 -13.07 2.36 -2.89
C GLU A 59 -11.92 2.31 -1.87
N ASN A 60 -11.90 1.30 -1.00
CA ASN A 60 -11.06 1.29 0.19
C ASN A 60 -10.03 0.18 0.21
N HIS A 61 -9.46 -0.18 -0.96
CA HIS A 61 -8.39 -1.18 -1.05
C HIS A 61 -7.18 -0.79 -0.18
N CYS A 62 -6.58 -1.78 0.50
CA CYS A 62 -5.44 -1.59 1.39
C CYS A 62 -4.28 -0.76 0.79
N VAL A 63 -4.00 -0.91 -0.51
CA VAL A 63 -2.98 -0.12 -1.23
C VAL A 63 -3.34 1.37 -1.25
N ARG A 64 -4.59 1.70 -1.59
CA ARG A 64 -5.08 3.08 -1.59
C ARG A 64 -5.08 3.65 -0.18
N VAL A 65 -5.50 2.86 0.81
CA VAL A 65 -5.46 3.24 2.24
C VAL A 65 -4.03 3.59 2.66
N ALA A 66 -3.03 2.81 2.24
CA ALA A 66 -1.62 3.09 2.50
C ALA A 66 -1.18 4.43 1.89
N PHE A 67 -1.54 4.70 0.63
CA PHE A 67 -1.20 5.97 -0.03
C PHE A 67 -1.92 7.18 0.56
N LEU A 68 -3.20 7.07 0.91
CA LEU A 68 -3.92 8.14 1.61
C LEU A 68 -3.28 8.44 2.97
N HIS A 69 -2.83 7.41 3.68
CA HIS A 69 -2.11 7.58 4.95
C HIS A 69 -0.78 8.32 4.75
N LEU A 70 0.03 7.87 3.78
CA LEU A 70 1.32 8.49 3.45
C LEU A 70 1.14 9.93 2.95
N GLY A 71 0.24 10.17 2.00
CA GLY A 71 -0.05 11.49 1.44
C GLY A 71 -0.51 12.48 2.51
N ARG A 72 -1.36 12.03 3.45
CA ARG A 72 -1.76 12.84 4.62
C ARG A 72 -0.58 13.15 5.53
N ALA A 73 0.26 12.16 5.81
CA ALA A 73 1.41 12.34 6.68
C ALA A 73 2.44 13.31 6.09
N LEU A 74 2.68 13.25 4.77
CA LEU A 74 3.59 14.15 4.05
C LEU A 74 2.99 15.55 3.93
N SER A 75 1.73 15.68 3.49
CA SER A 75 1.08 16.99 3.36
C SER A 75 1.09 17.79 4.68
N LYS A 76 0.96 17.10 5.82
CA LYS A 76 1.06 17.74 7.15
C LYS A 76 2.46 18.26 7.49
N ARG A 77 3.51 17.72 6.88
CA ARG A 77 4.91 18.03 7.21
C ARG A 77 5.53 19.04 6.24
N VAL A 78 5.19 18.94 4.96
CA VAL A 78 5.81 19.73 3.90
C VAL A 78 4.81 20.60 3.13
N GLY A 79 3.53 20.58 3.52
CA GLY A 79 2.46 21.22 2.76
C GLY A 79 2.11 20.45 1.48
N HIS A 80 0.99 20.80 0.85
CA HIS A 80 0.56 20.15 -0.40
C HIS A 80 1.53 20.43 -1.56
N GLU A 81 2.02 21.66 -1.67
CA GLU A 81 2.97 22.05 -2.73
C GLU A 81 4.37 21.42 -2.54
N GLY A 82 4.71 21.00 -1.32
CA GLY A 82 6.00 20.38 -1.01
C GLY A 82 6.09 18.90 -1.40
N THR A 83 4.97 18.23 -1.69
CA THR A 83 4.98 16.78 -1.96
C THR A 83 5.78 16.42 -3.20
N ALA A 84 5.76 17.27 -4.23
CA ALA A 84 6.50 17.06 -5.48
C ALA A 84 8.03 17.11 -5.29
N ARG A 85 8.52 17.73 -4.22
CA ARG A 85 9.95 17.81 -3.86
C ARG A 85 10.40 16.68 -2.92
N CYS A 86 9.49 15.77 -2.58
CA CYS A 86 9.83 14.61 -1.77
C CYS A 86 10.58 13.57 -2.61
N SER A 87 11.58 12.94 -2.00
CA SER A 87 12.35 11.83 -2.57
C SER A 87 12.48 10.69 -1.55
N GLY A 88 13.08 9.58 -1.96
CA GLY A 88 13.32 8.43 -1.10
C GLY A 88 12.66 7.17 -1.64
N VAL A 89 12.18 6.32 -0.74
CA VAL A 89 11.66 5.00 -1.11
C VAL A 89 10.42 4.62 -0.32
N VAL A 90 9.45 4.05 -1.02
CA VAL A 90 8.29 3.36 -0.47
C VAL A 90 8.38 1.91 -0.90
N ARG A 91 8.28 0.99 0.05
CA ARG A 91 8.26 -0.46 -0.21
C ARG A 91 6.93 -1.01 0.21
N MET A 92 6.28 -1.77 -0.66
CA MET A 92 4.99 -2.38 -0.39
C MET A 92 5.06 -3.87 -0.70
N TYR A 93 4.48 -4.66 0.21
CA TYR A 93 4.19 -6.06 -0.02
C TYR A 93 2.69 -6.28 0.10
N ILE A 94 2.06 -6.81 -0.95
CA ILE A 94 0.62 -7.04 -0.99
C ILE A 94 0.37 -8.55 -0.92
N SER A 95 -0.53 -8.99 -0.05
CA SER A 95 -0.80 -10.42 0.12
C SER A 95 -1.38 -11.10 -1.13
N HIS A 96 -1.75 -10.32 -2.15
CA HIS A 96 -2.34 -10.78 -3.41
C HIS A 96 -1.90 -9.86 -4.55
N ALA A 97 -1.98 -10.36 -5.78
CA ALA A 97 -1.74 -9.56 -6.98
C ALA A 97 -2.65 -8.32 -7.02
N PRO A 98 -2.11 -7.10 -7.26
CA PRO A 98 -2.90 -5.88 -7.26
C PRO A 98 -3.93 -5.88 -8.38
N CYS A 99 -5.17 -5.53 -8.06
CA CYS A 99 -6.20 -5.30 -9.07
C CYS A 99 -5.98 -3.98 -9.82
N ILE A 100 -6.77 -3.73 -10.86
CA ILE A 100 -6.70 -2.50 -11.66
C ILE A 100 -6.89 -1.22 -10.82
N ALA A 101 -7.71 -1.26 -9.77
CA ALA A 101 -7.90 -0.11 -8.87
C ALA A 101 -6.62 0.20 -8.08
N CYS A 102 -5.94 -0.83 -7.55
CA CYS A 102 -4.63 -0.66 -6.91
C CYS A 102 -3.59 -0.13 -7.89
N ALA A 103 -3.54 -0.66 -9.11
CA ALA A 103 -2.62 -0.19 -10.15
C ALA A 103 -2.84 1.30 -10.51
N ALA A 104 -4.09 1.75 -10.53
CA ALA A 104 -4.38 3.16 -10.74
C ALA A 104 -3.96 4.05 -9.55
N SER A 105 -4.17 3.60 -8.31
CA SER A 105 -3.64 4.32 -7.13
C SER A 105 -2.11 4.39 -7.13
N VAL A 106 -1.43 3.37 -7.64
CA VAL A 106 0.02 3.38 -7.88
C VAL A 106 0.39 4.44 -8.92
N ALA A 107 -0.32 4.50 -10.04
CA ALA A 107 -0.07 5.53 -11.08
C ALA A 107 -0.30 6.95 -10.55
N GLN A 108 -1.38 7.15 -9.76
CA GLN A 108 -1.65 8.41 -9.07
C GLN A 108 -0.51 8.77 -8.10
N PHE A 109 -0.01 7.81 -7.31
CA PHE A 109 1.12 8.04 -6.41
C PHE A 109 2.36 8.53 -7.18
N VAL A 110 2.76 7.83 -8.24
CA VAL A 110 3.94 8.20 -9.05
C VAL A 110 3.78 9.59 -9.66
N ARG A 111 2.56 9.99 -10.05
CA ARG A 111 2.29 11.34 -10.56
C ARG A 111 2.55 12.44 -9.52
N PHE A 112 2.15 12.23 -8.26
CA PHE A 112 2.26 13.25 -7.21
C PHE A 112 3.61 13.22 -6.46
N PHE A 113 4.34 12.10 -6.54
CA PHE A 113 5.62 11.88 -5.85
C PHE A 113 6.68 11.38 -6.84
N PRO A 114 7.04 12.17 -7.88
CA PRO A 114 7.81 11.68 -9.02
C PRO A 114 9.25 11.26 -8.67
N ALA A 115 9.83 11.80 -7.60
CA ALA A 115 11.18 11.46 -7.14
C ALA A 115 11.19 10.40 -6.01
N VAL A 116 10.02 9.86 -5.62
CA VAL A 116 9.93 8.78 -4.64
C VAL A 116 9.91 7.44 -5.38
N ARG A 117 10.91 6.61 -5.12
CA ARG A 117 10.98 5.27 -5.69
C ARG A 117 9.95 4.37 -5.02
N LEU A 118 9.05 3.80 -5.81
CA LEU A 118 8.06 2.83 -5.34
C LEU A 118 8.52 1.41 -5.71
N VAL A 119 8.64 0.53 -4.71
CA VAL A 119 8.97 -0.89 -4.86
C VAL A 119 7.78 -1.69 -4.38
N ILE A 120 7.19 -2.49 -5.27
CA ILE A 120 6.02 -3.31 -4.95
C ILE A 120 6.37 -4.76 -5.23
N ASP A 121 6.07 -5.62 -4.27
CA ASP A 121 6.05 -7.06 -4.44
C ASP A 121 4.71 -7.61 -3.95
N PHE A 122 4.32 -8.79 -4.41
CA PHE A 122 3.04 -9.39 -4.06
C PHE A 122 3.05 -10.91 -4.19
N ASP A 123 2.18 -11.56 -3.42
CA ASP A 123 1.93 -12.97 -3.63
C ASP A 123 1.06 -13.20 -4.88
N SER A 124 1.53 -14.08 -5.75
CA SER A 124 0.69 -14.70 -6.78
C SER A 124 -0.17 -15.79 -6.14
N SER A 125 -1.34 -16.06 -6.70
CA SER A 125 -2.20 -17.16 -6.24
C SER A 125 -1.48 -18.52 -6.24
N GLN A 126 -0.43 -18.68 -7.06
CA GLN A 126 0.41 -19.87 -7.08
C GLN A 126 1.50 -19.87 -5.98
N SER A 127 2.10 -18.72 -5.67
CA SER A 127 3.10 -18.61 -4.59
C SER A 127 2.46 -18.75 -3.21
N ALA A 128 1.26 -18.20 -3.02
CA ALA A 128 0.50 -18.37 -1.79
C ALA A 128 0.14 -19.84 -1.53
N LYS A 129 -0.35 -20.57 -2.54
CA LYS A 129 -0.64 -22.01 -2.44
C LYS A 129 0.59 -22.85 -2.10
N ARG A 130 1.74 -22.53 -2.70
CA ARG A 130 3.02 -23.22 -2.39
C ARG A 130 3.46 -22.98 -0.95
N ARG A 131 3.38 -21.73 -0.46
CA ARG A 131 3.76 -21.38 0.92
C ARG A 131 2.87 -22.04 1.96
N LEU A 132 1.56 -22.16 1.71
CA LEU A 132 0.65 -22.90 2.58
C LEU A 132 1.00 -24.39 2.60
N ALA A 133 1.25 -24.99 1.42
CA ALA A 133 1.68 -26.38 1.33
C ALA A 133 3.03 -26.63 2.02
N ASP A 134 3.94 -25.65 2.01
CA ASP A 134 5.25 -25.74 2.68
C ASP A 134 5.13 -25.51 4.20
N ALA A 135 4.20 -24.66 4.66
CA ALA A 135 3.95 -24.42 6.08
C ALA A 135 3.24 -25.61 6.77
N GLU A 136 2.45 -26.38 6.03
CA GLU A 136 1.80 -27.61 6.50
C GLU A 136 2.72 -28.83 6.47
N ARG A 137 3.93 -28.72 5.90
CA ARG A 137 4.91 -29.81 5.95
C ARG A 137 5.43 -29.95 7.38
N PRO A 138 5.31 -31.14 8.00
CA PRO A 138 5.88 -31.37 9.31
C PRO A 138 7.39 -31.16 9.24
N VAL A 139 7.92 -30.35 10.16
CA VAL A 139 9.37 -30.22 10.37
C VAL A 139 9.85 -31.59 10.83
N VAL A 140 10.42 -32.36 9.91
CA VAL A 140 11.09 -33.62 10.25
C VAL A 140 12.33 -33.24 11.05
N SER A 141 12.22 -33.35 12.37
CA SER A 141 13.34 -33.25 13.29
C SER A 141 14.29 -34.40 13.02
N GLU A 142 15.32 -34.18 12.18
CA GLU A 142 16.46 -35.09 12.10
C GLU A 142 17.21 -35.04 13.44
N ARG A 143 16.83 -35.95 14.35
CA ARG A 143 17.67 -36.38 15.47
C ARG A 143 18.38 -37.66 15.04
N THR A 144 19.61 -37.54 14.55
CA THR A 144 20.75 -38.43 14.85
C THR A 144 22.01 -37.89 14.21
#